data_AF-A0AAD4I2V2-F1
#
_entry.id   AF-A0AAD4I2V2-F1
#
_cell.length_a   1.000
_cell.length_b   1.000
_cell.length_c   1.000
_cell.angle_alpha   90.00
_cell.angle_beta   90.00
_cell.angle_gamma   90.00
#
_symmetry.space_group_name_H-M   'P 1'
#
loop_
_entity.id
_entity.type
_entity.pdbx_description
1 polymer ?
#
loop_
_entity_poly.entity_id
_entity_poly.type
_entity_poly.pdbx_seq_one_letter_code
_entity_poly.pdbx_strand_id
1 'polypeptide(L)'
;MATSSGSVFGATLQTITTTKLEELAKQRAVFEEGYAALVGAAKAETDPLNRLCLLLDGSKACLGFQTEKRTKDGRSGQVISGSSRNLCLETDLKNLDRFIEQARFDLSVSSKVLSDWEETLLRCLSVQSQKFQYADLYGKLVTEWLSSEKHTNNDSDIEMGESFEEVPGAKKLASRAGWEEDVFNAA
;
A
#
# COMPACT_ATOMS: atom_id res chain seq x y z
N MET A 1 36.86 -23.96 2.53
CA MET A 1 36.06 -23.61 1.34
C MET A 1 34.80 -22.89 1.80
N ALA A 2 34.93 -21.60 2.14
CA ALA A 2 33.80 -20.74 2.48
C ALA A 2 33.38 -20.02 1.20
N THR A 3 32.50 -20.63 0.42
CA THR A 3 32.08 -20.10 -0.88
C THR A 3 30.55 -20.04 -0.94
N SER A 4 30.03 -18.86 -1.25
CA SER A 4 28.77 -18.60 -1.98
C SER A 4 27.50 -18.18 -1.21
N SER A 5 27.38 -18.34 0.11
CA SER A 5 26.10 -18.01 0.79
C SER A 5 25.68 -16.54 0.69
N GLY A 6 26.62 -15.60 0.86
CA GLY A 6 26.34 -14.15 0.74
C GLY A 6 25.99 -13.70 -0.69
N SER A 7 26.64 -14.29 -1.71
CA SER A 7 26.38 -14.00 -3.12
C SER A 7 25.00 -14.49 -3.57
N VAL A 8 24.57 -15.68 -3.11
CA VAL A 8 23.25 -16.23 -3.43
C VAL A 8 22.14 -15.44 -2.73
N PHE A 9 22.37 -14.97 -1.50
CA PHE A 9 21.43 -14.12 -0.78
C PHE A 9 21.25 -12.76 -1.47
N GLY A 10 22.34 -12.08 -1.83
CA GLY A 10 22.30 -10.81 -2.56
C GLY A 10 21.60 -10.93 -3.92
N ALA A 11 21.88 -11.99 -4.68
CA ALA A 11 21.21 -12.25 -5.97
C ALA A 11 19.71 -12.53 -5.82
N THR A 12 19.32 -13.30 -4.79
CA THR A 12 17.91 -13.60 -4.50
C THR A 12 17.17 -12.34 -4.06
N LEU A 13 17.76 -11.54 -3.16
CA LEU A 13 17.18 -10.29 -2.68
C LEU A 13 17.04 -9.28 -3.82
N GLN A 14 18.05 -9.17 -4.70
CA GLN A 14 17.98 -8.35 -5.90
C GLN A 14 16.80 -8.76 -6.79
N THR A 15 16.64 -10.06 -7.08
CA THR A 15 15.55 -10.58 -7.91
C THR A 15 14.18 -10.31 -7.28
N ILE A 16 14.03 -10.56 -5.97
CA ILE A 16 12.79 -10.28 -5.24
C ILE A 16 12.47 -8.79 -5.28
N THR A 17 13.45 -7.92 -5.04
CA THR A 17 13.29 -6.47 -5.09
C THR A 17 12.86 -6.02 -6.48
N THR A 18 13.53 -6.46 -7.55
CA THR A 18 13.17 -6.07 -8.92
C THR A 18 11.75 -6.49 -9.28
N THR A 19 11.37 -7.74 -8.98
CA THR A 19 10.00 -8.23 -9.24
C THR A 19 8.96 -7.45 -8.44
N LYS A 20 9.26 -7.10 -7.18
CA LYS A 20 8.35 -6.28 -6.35
C LYS A 20 8.21 -4.87 -6.88
N LEU A 21 9.27 -4.26 -7.41
CA LEU A 21 9.23 -2.93 -8.00
C LEU A 21 8.45 -2.91 -9.32
N GLU A 22 8.58 -3.92 -10.16
CA GLU A 22 7.77 -4.06 -11.36
C GLU A 22 6.27 -4.16 -11.03
N GLU A 23 5.92 -4.96 -10.02
CA GLU A 23 4.53 -5.10 -9.61
C GLU A 23 3.99 -3.80 -8.99
N LEU A 24 4.79 -3.12 -8.17
CA LEU A 24 4.44 -1.82 -7.62
C LEU A 24 4.27 -0.77 -8.72
N ALA A 25 5.10 -0.79 -9.76
CA ALA A 25 4.99 0.10 -10.91
C ALA A 25 3.67 -0.10 -11.67
N LYS A 26 3.22 -1.36 -11.85
CA LYS A 26 1.91 -1.66 -12.44
C LYS A 26 0.77 -1.11 -11.59
N GLN A 27 0.81 -1.35 -10.28
CA GLN A 27 -0.21 -0.85 -9.34
C GLN A 27 -0.28 0.68 -9.36
N ARG A 28 0.89 1.35 -9.36
CA ARG A 28 0.99 2.80 -9.49
C ARG A 28 0.37 3.29 -10.80
N ALA A 29 0.70 2.65 -11.93
CA ALA A 29 0.18 3.08 -13.23
C ALA A 29 -1.36 3.02 -13.28
N VAL A 30 -1.95 1.92 -12.81
CA VAL A 30 -3.41 1.76 -12.72
C VAL A 30 -4.03 2.81 -11.80
N PHE A 31 -3.40 3.07 -10.64
CA PHE A 31 -3.89 4.07 -9.70
C PHE A 31 -3.82 5.48 -10.29
N GLU A 32 -2.69 5.88 -10.87
CA GLU A 32 -2.49 7.23 -11.42
C GLU A 32 -3.38 7.50 -12.63
N GLU A 33 -3.62 6.50 -13.49
CA GLU A 33 -4.57 6.61 -14.60
C GLU A 33 -6.00 6.85 -14.07
N GLY A 34 -6.44 6.02 -13.10
CA GLY A 34 -7.73 6.16 -12.46
C GLY A 34 -7.89 7.50 -11.72
N TYR A 35 -6.84 7.93 -11.01
CA TYR A 35 -6.80 9.18 -10.28
C TYR A 35 -6.89 10.40 -11.22
N ALA A 36 -6.12 10.41 -12.31
CA ALA A 36 -6.15 11.48 -13.30
C ALA A 36 -7.52 11.58 -13.99
N ALA A 37 -8.10 10.43 -14.39
CA ALA A 37 -9.43 10.37 -14.97
C ALA A 37 -10.51 10.87 -14.00
N LEU A 38 -10.43 10.47 -12.73
CA LEU A 38 -11.34 10.90 -11.67
C LEU A 38 -11.28 12.40 -11.43
N VAL A 39 -10.07 12.96 -11.30
CA VAL A 39 -9.87 14.41 -11.12
C VAL A 39 -10.37 15.18 -12.34
N GLY A 40 -10.15 14.66 -13.55
CA GLY A 40 -10.69 15.23 -14.78
C GLY A 40 -12.22 15.27 -14.80
N ALA A 41 -12.87 14.13 -14.49
CA ALA A 41 -14.32 14.03 -14.42
C ALA A 41 -14.92 14.95 -13.34
N ALA A 42 -14.30 15.01 -12.16
CA ALA A 42 -14.74 15.90 -11.09
C ALA A 42 -14.66 17.38 -11.47
N LYS A 43 -13.63 17.80 -12.23
CA LYS A 43 -13.50 19.18 -12.72
C LYS A 43 -14.54 19.55 -13.79
N ALA A 44 -15.01 18.55 -14.56
CA ALA A 44 -16.03 18.76 -15.58
C ALA A 44 -17.46 18.87 -15.00
N GLU A 45 -17.67 18.33 -13.79
CA GLU A 45 -18.97 18.36 -13.12
C GLU A 45 -19.26 19.71 -12.47
N THR A 46 -20.45 20.25 -12.74
CA THR A 46 -20.89 21.56 -12.25
C THR A 46 -21.67 21.46 -10.95
N ASP A 47 -22.43 20.38 -10.75
CA ASP A 47 -23.22 20.22 -9.54
C ASP A 47 -22.33 19.71 -8.38
N PRO A 48 -22.21 20.44 -7.25
CA PRO A 48 -21.35 20.03 -6.13
C PRO A 48 -21.76 18.68 -5.53
N LEU A 49 -23.06 18.33 -5.50
CA LEU A 49 -23.49 17.04 -4.95
C LEU A 49 -23.10 15.89 -5.88
N ASN A 50 -23.36 16.01 -7.17
CA ASN A 50 -22.94 15.00 -8.15
C ASN A 50 -21.41 14.86 -8.21
N ARG A 51 -20.68 15.98 -8.12
CA ARG A 51 -19.22 15.95 -8.08
C ARG A 51 -18.70 15.21 -6.85
N LEU A 52 -19.27 15.45 -5.68
CA LEU A 52 -18.93 14.73 -4.46
C LEU A 52 -19.29 13.24 -4.55
N CYS A 53 -20.45 12.89 -5.13
CA CYS A 53 -20.82 11.50 -5.40
C CYS A 53 -19.79 10.78 -6.28
N LEU A 54 -19.37 11.44 -7.36
CA LEU A 54 -18.39 10.94 -8.32
C LEU A 54 -17.03 10.73 -7.64
N LEU A 55 -16.59 11.72 -6.85
CA LEU A 55 -15.36 11.61 -6.06
C LEU A 55 -15.42 10.49 -5.02
N LEU A 56 -16.55 10.30 -4.35
CA LEU A 56 -16.72 9.24 -3.37
C LEU A 56 -16.61 7.85 -4.03
N ASP A 57 -17.36 7.63 -5.11
CA ASP A 57 -17.36 6.35 -5.83
C ASP A 57 -15.99 6.07 -6.47
N GLY A 58 -15.38 7.10 -7.06
CA GLY A 58 -14.02 7.02 -7.59
C GLY A 58 -12.98 6.76 -6.51
N SER A 59 -13.13 7.35 -5.31
CA SER A 59 -12.23 7.11 -4.18
C SER A 59 -12.31 5.67 -3.69
N LYS A 60 -13.53 5.12 -3.55
CA LYS A 60 -13.72 3.70 -3.20
C LYS A 60 -13.00 2.78 -4.19
N ALA A 61 -13.14 3.05 -5.50
CA ALA A 61 -12.53 2.28 -6.55
C ALA A 61 -10.99 2.40 -6.57
N CYS A 62 -10.45 3.61 -6.55
CA CYS A 62 -9.00 3.85 -6.60
C CYS A 62 -8.28 3.29 -5.37
N LEU A 63 -8.92 3.34 -4.20
CA LEU A 63 -8.35 2.84 -2.94
C LEU A 63 -8.59 1.34 -2.74
N GLY A 64 -9.30 0.67 -3.66
CA GLY A 64 -9.54 -0.77 -3.61
C GLY A 64 -10.48 -1.22 -2.49
N PHE A 65 -11.38 -0.35 -2.02
CA PHE A 65 -12.39 -0.75 -1.04
C PHE A 65 -13.40 -1.69 -1.68
N GLN A 66 -13.72 -2.81 -1.02
CA GLN A 66 -14.81 -3.66 -1.47
C GLN A 66 -16.14 -2.99 -1.15
N THR A 67 -16.97 -2.85 -2.18
CA THR A 67 -18.31 -2.31 -2.05
C THR A 67 -19.33 -3.41 -2.26
N GLU A 68 -20.51 -3.23 -1.67
CA GLU A 68 -21.69 -4.02 -2.03
C GLU A 68 -22.02 -3.87 -3.52
N LYS A 69 -22.96 -4.70 -4.00
CA LYS A 69 -23.44 -4.65 -5.38
C LYS A 69 -23.84 -3.22 -5.74
N ARG A 70 -23.54 -2.82 -6.98
CA ARG A 70 -23.92 -1.50 -7.48
C ARG A 70 -25.43 -1.30 -7.32
N THR A 71 -25.79 -0.08 -6.94
CA THR A 71 -27.19 0.30 -6.85
C THR A 71 -27.81 0.36 -8.25
N LYS A 72 -29.15 0.35 -8.32
CA LYS A 72 -29.88 0.43 -9.58
C LYS A 72 -29.55 1.69 -10.39
N ASP A 73 -29.07 2.73 -9.71
CA ASP A 73 -28.69 4.02 -10.27
C ASP A 73 -27.23 4.05 -10.78
N GLY A 74 -26.55 2.89 -10.79
CA GLY A 74 -25.19 2.76 -11.30
C GLY A 74 -24.08 3.17 -10.31
N ARG A 75 -24.44 3.63 -9.11
CA ARG A 75 -23.51 4.05 -8.05
C ARG A 75 -22.88 2.86 -7.34
N SER A 76 -21.70 3.11 -6.77
CA SER A 76 -21.01 2.13 -5.94
C SER A 76 -21.81 1.89 -4.65
N GLY A 77 -21.94 0.63 -4.23
CA GLY A 77 -22.61 0.28 -2.98
C GLY A 77 -21.88 0.82 -1.74
N GLN A 78 -22.45 0.54 -0.57
CA GLN A 78 -21.77 0.83 0.70
C GLN A 78 -20.48 0.00 0.81
N VAL A 79 -19.48 0.55 1.49
CA VAL A 79 -18.24 -0.15 1.75
C VAL A 79 -18.50 -1.34 2.70
N ILE A 80 -17.93 -2.50 2.43
CA ILE A 80 -18.05 -3.69 3.28
C ILE A 80 -17.09 -3.53 4.46
N SER A 81 -17.58 -3.73 5.70
CA SER A 81 -16.75 -3.64 6.92
C SER A 81 -15.62 -4.67 6.95
N GLY A 82 -14.43 -4.25 7.37
CA GLY A 82 -13.27 -5.13 7.55
C GLY A 82 -12.58 -5.53 6.25
N SER A 83 -12.88 -4.84 5.15
CA SER A 83 -12.26 -5.07 3.84
C SER A 83 -10.88 -4.43 3.76
N SER A 84 -10.68 -3.31 4.46
CA SER A 84 -9.43 -2.55 4.45
C SER A 84 -8.72 -2.55 5.81
N ARG A 85 -7.39 -2.39 5.76
CA ARG A 85 -6.58 -2.12 6.97
C ARG A 85 -6.88 -0.76 7.59
N ASN A 86 -7.54 0.15 6.87
CA ASN A 86 -7.82 1.50 7.32
C ASN A 86 -9.28 1.64 7.77
N LEU A 87 -9.59 1.17 8.99
CA LEU A 87 -10.95 1.13 9.53
C LEU A 87 -11.58 2.53 9.69
N CYS A 88 -10.75 3.54 9.99
CA CYS A 88 -11.22 4.93 10.12
C CYS A 88 -11.79 5.41 8.79
N LEU A 89 -10.99 5.31 7.72
CA LEU A 89 -11.41 5.73 6.39
C LEU A 89 -12.60 4.91 5.89
N GLU A 90 -12.65 3.61 6.18
CA GLU A 90 -13.80 2.76 5.84
C GLU A 90 -15.10 3.27 6.49
N THR A 91 -15.01 3.72 7.75
CA THR A 91 -16.12 4.30 8.50
C THR A 91 -16.50 5.68 7.94
N ASP A 92 -15.51 6.52 7.63
CA ASP A 92 -15.74 7.84 7.06
C ASP A 92 -16.44 7.77 5.70
N LEU A 93 -16.05 6.84 4.83
CA LEU A 93 -16.69 6.62 3.53
C LEU A 93 -18.15 6.15 3.67
N LYS A 94 -18.45 5.29 4.65
CA LYS A 94 -19.84 4.87 4.95
C LYS A 94 -20.69 6.01 5.48
N ASN A 95 -20.12 6.83 6.35
CA ASN A 95 -20.79 8.02 6.88
C ASN A 95 -21.05 9.02 5.75
N LEU A 96 -20.09 9.18 4.84
CA LEU A 96 -20.22 10.07 3.70
C LEU A 96 -21.28 9.59 2.70
N ASP A 97 -21.41 8.28 2.46
CA ASP A 97 -22.52 7.71 1.68
C ASP A 97 -23.87 8.14 2.25
N ARG A 98 -24.06 7.99 3.55
CA ARG A 98 -25.32 8.37 4.24
C ARG A 98 -25.54 9.87 4.21
N PHE A 99 -24.49 10.65 4.44
CA PHE A 99 -24.54 12.10 4.40
C PHE A 99 -24.99 12.60 3.02
N ILE A 100 -24.45 12.03 1.94
CA ILE A 100 -24.85 12.41 0.57
C ILE A 100 -26.34 12.12 0.35
N GLU A 101 -26.84 10.96 0.79
CA GLU A 101 -28.28 10.66 0.68
C GLU A 101 -29.14 11.65 1.47
N GLN A 102 -28.68 12.11 2.64
CA GLN A 102 -29.38 13.13 3.42
C GLN A 102 -29.33 14.50 2.74
N ALA A 103 -28.16 14.89 2.23
CA ALA A 103 -27.93 16.19 1.58
C ALA A 103 -28.75 16.39 0.30
N ARG A 104 -29.23 15.31 -0.35
CA ARG A 104 -30.18 15.39 -1.47
C ARG A 104 -31.53 16.00 -1.08
N PHE A 105 -31.94 15.81 0.17
CA PHE A 105 -33.26 16.24 0.65
C PHE A 105 -33.18 17.39 1.66
N ASP A 106 -31.99 17.68 2.20
CA ASP A 106 -31.78 18.68 3.24
C ASP A 106 -31.17 19.98 2.67
N LEU A 107 -31.99 21.04 2.67
CA LEU A 107 -31.58 22.39 2.22
C LEU A 107 -30.64 23.11 3.21
N SER A 108 -30.46 22.59 4.43
CA SER A 108 -29.56 23.17 5.43
C SER A 108 -28.09 22.84 5.17
N VAL A 109 -27.81 21.88 4.29
CA VAL A 109 -26.44 21.51 3.93
C VAL A 109 -25.81 22.62 3.10
N SER A 110 -24.89 23.34 3.73
CA SER A 110 -24.16 24.41 3.06
C SER A 110 -23.21 23.86 1.99
N SER A 111 -23.04 24.60 0.89
CA SER A 111 -22.05 24.28 -0.15
C SER A 111 -20.63 24.17 0.40
N LYS A 112 -20.31 24.85 1.50
CA LYS A 112 -18.99 24.77 2.13
C LYS A 112 -18.69 23.36 2.64
N VAL A 113 -19.67 22.71 3.28
CA VAL A 113 -19.50 21.34 3.80
C VAL A 113 -19.26 20.36 2.65
N LEU A 114 -19.94 20.54 1.51
CA LEU A 114 -19.69 19.73 0.32
C LEU A 114 -18.26 19.90 -0.19
N SER A 115 -17.78 21.14 -0.30
CA SER A 115 -16.40 21.43 -0.72
C SER A 115 -15.35 20.89 0.26
N ASP A 116 -15.60 20.95 1.57
CA ASP A 116 -14.68 20.41 2.58
C ASP A 116 -14.54 18.87 2.44
N TRP A 117 -15.65 18.18 2.13
CA TRP A 117 -15.61 16.74 1.83
C TRP A 117 -14.89 16.44 0.52
N GLU A 118 -15.12 17.23 -0.54
CA GLU A 118 -14.39 17.09 -1.81
C GLU A 118 -12.88 17.21 -1.59
N GLU A 119 -12.45 18.23 -0.84
CA GLU A 119 -11.03 18.45 -0.53
C GLU A 119 -10.45 17.28 0.28
N THR A 120 -11.20 16.76 1.25
CA THR A 120 -10.78 15.63 2.07
C THR A 120 -10.56 14.38 1.22
N LEU A 121 -11.46 14.06 0.29
CA LEU A 121 -11.32 12.93 -0.63
C LEU A 121 -10.11 13.12 -1.56
N LEU A 122 -9.96 14.30 -2.16
CA LEU A 122 -8.82 14.62 -3.02
C LEU A 122 -7.49 14.52 -2.28
N ARG A 123 -7.45 14.96 -1.03
CA ARG A 123 -6.28 14.83 -0.16
C ARG A 123 -5.97 13.37 0.16
N CYS A 124 -6.97 12.55 0.40
CA CYS A 124 -6.77 11.12 0.63
C CYS A 124 -6.12 10.46 -0.60
N LEU A 125 -6.62 10.76 -1.79
CA LEU A 125 -6.09 10.24 -3.04
C LEU A 125 -4.66 10.76 -3.33
N SER A 126 -4.40 12.04 -3.10
CA SER A 126 -3.06 12.61 -3.31
C SER A 126 -2.02 12.01 -2.36
N VAL A 127 -2.40 11.72 -1.11
CA VAL A 127 -1.53 11.00 -0.16
C VAL A 127 -1.20 9.60 -0.67
N GLN A 128 -2.13 8.90 -1.33
CA GLN A 128 -1.84 7.58 -1.89
C GLN A 128 -0.95 7.65 -3.13
N SER A 129 -1.16 8.64 -4.02
CA SER A 129 -0.22 8.93 -5.11
C SER A 129 1.19 9.16 -4.57
N GLN A 130 1.35 9.99 -3.53
CA GLN A 130 2.63 10.25 -2.90
C GLN A 130 3.27 8.99 -2.31
N LYS A 131 2.48 8.09 -1.70
CA LYS A 131 2.99 6.79 -1.21
C LYS A 131 3.59 5.95 -2.34
N PHE A 132 2.94 5.90 -3.50
CA PHE A 132 3.51 5.21 -4.66
C PHE A 132 4.81 5.86 -5.15
N GLN A 133 4.88 7.20 -5.15
CA GLN A 133 6.11 7.92 -5.52
C GLN A 133 7.26 7.64 -4.54
N TYR A 134 7.00 7.65 -3.23
CA TYR A 134 8.02 7.33 -2.23
C TYR A 134 8.46 5.87 -2.29
N ALA A 135 7.53 4.94 -2.54
CA ALA A 135 7.88 3.54 -2.69
C ALA A 135 8.74 3.27 -3.94
N ASP A 136 8.46 3.95 -5.06
CA ASP A 136 9.30 3.90 -6.27
C ASP A 136 10.70 4.47 -6.01
N LEU A 137 10.80 5.62 -5.32
CA LEU A 137 12.09 6.22 -4.94
C LEU A 137 12.90 5.31 -4.04
N TYR A 138 12.27 4.77 -2.99
CA TYR A 138 12.91 3.82 -2.08
C TYR A 138 13.40 2.58 -2.82
N GLY A 139 12.58 2.06 -3.74
CA GLY A 139 12.93 0.97 -4.62
C GLY A 139 14.21 1.19 -5.40
N LYS A 140 14.29 2.33 -6.09
CA LYS A 140 15.47 2.75 -6.86
C LYS A 140 16.71 2.82 -5.98
N LEU A 141 16.60 3.45 -4.80
CA LEU A 141 17.71 3.57 -3.87
C LEU A 141 18.22 2.20 -3.37
N VAL A 142 17.30 1.27 -3.06
CA VAL A 142 17.68 -0.11 -2.68
C VAL A 142 18.37 -0.82 -3.83
N THR A 143 17.89 -0.66 -5.07
CA THR A 143 18.53 -1.29 -6.24
C THR A 143 19.92 -0.71 -6.52
N GLU A 144 20.12 0.60 -6.31
CA GLU A 144 21.42 1.24 -6.43
C GLU A 144 22.39 0.74 -5.36
N TRP A 145 21.93 0.63 -4.10
CA TRP A 145 22.74 0.11 -2.99
C TRP A 145 23.20 -1.34 -3.25
N LEU A 146 22.29 -2.23 -3.65
CA LEU A 146 22.62 -3.63 -3.99
C LEU A 146 23.56 -3.75 -5.19
N SER A 147 23.45 -2.83 -6.15
CA SER A 147 24.34 -2.78 -7.31
C SER A 147 25.73 -2.30 -6.93
N SER A 148 25.83 -1.32 -6.03
CA SER A 148 27.12 -0.81 -5.50
C SER A 148 27.88 -1.88 -4.71
N GLU A 149 27.18 -2.68 -3.89
CA GLU A 149 27.79 -3.77 -3.11
C GLU A 149 28.35 -4.88 -4.02
N LYS A 150 27.69 -5.14 -5.15
CA LYS A 150 28.22 -6.05 -6.19
C LYS A 150 29.49 -5.51 -6.84
N HIS A 151 29.62 -4.20 -7.01
CA HIS A 151 30.83 -3.57 -7.56
C HIS A 151 32.01 -3.61 -6.58
N THR A 152 31.78 -3.43 -5.27
CA THR A 152 32.86 -3.52 -4.26
C THR A 152 33.38 -4.96 -4.10
N ASN A 153 32.51 -5.96 -4.21
CA ASN A 153 32.93 -7.38 -4.16
C ASN A 153 33.70 -7.83 -5.41
N ASN A 154 33.59 -7.11 -6.54
CA ASN A 154 34.31 -7.43 -7.77
C ASN A 154 35.68 -6.75 -7.86
N ASP A 155 35.93 -5.66 -7.13
CA ASP A 155 37.15 -4.85 -7.24
C ASP A 155 38.07 -4.94 -6.01
N SER A 156 37.69 -5.72 -5.00
CA SER A 156 38.57 -6.06 -3.89
C SER A 156 38.16 -7.38 -3.25
N ASP A 157 39.08 -8.34 -3.32
CA ASP A 157 39.19 -9.49 -2.41
C ASP A 157 39.52 -8.98 -1.00
N ILE A 158 38.63 -8.15 -0.43
CA ILE A 158 38.66 -7.76 0.97
C ILE A 158 37.66 -8.70 1.65
N GLU A 159 38.24 -9.71 2.27
CA GLU A 159 37.62 -10.66 3.19
C GLU A 159 36.87 -9.88 4.29
N MET A 160 35.59 -9.56 4.04
CA MET A 160 34.68 -9.09 5.07
C MET A 160 34.43 -10.27 6.01
N GLY A 161 35.27 -10.34 7.04
CA GLY A 161 35.16 -11.27 8.16
C GLY A 161 33.93 -10.97 9.01
N GLU A 162 32.73 -11.09 8.45
CA GLU A 162 31.56 -11.34 9.27
C GLU A 162 31.67 -12.80 9.74
N SER A 163 32.25 -12.95 10.93
CA SER A 163 32.20 -14.19 11.70
C SER A 163 30.74 -14.46 12.07
N PHE A 164 29.99 -15.01 11.13
CA PHE A 164 28.79 -15.75 11.45
C PHE A 164 29.28 -17.03 12.11
N GLU A 165 29.22 -17.08 13.44
CA GLU A 165 29.58 -18.28 14.19
C GLU A 165 28.59 -19.37 13.78
N GLU A 166 29.04 -20.25 12.87
CA GLU A 166 28.30 -21.42 12.42
C GLU A 166 28.21 -22.38 13.61
N VAL A 167 27.21 -22.17 14.45
CA VAL A 167 26.95 -23.02 15.60
C VAL A 167 26.68 -24.44 15.06
N PRO A 168 27.51 -25.45 15.39
CA PRO A 168 27.35 -26.79 14.85
C PRO A 168 25.92 -27.28 15.09
N GLY A 169 25.31 -27.94 14.10
CA GLY A 169 23.89 -28.30 14.11
C GLY A 169 23.41 -28.99 15.39
N ALA A 170 24.29 -29.71 16.09
CA ALA A 170 24.01 -30.32 17.39
C ALA A 170 23.68 -29.29 18.49
N LYS A 171 24.42 -28.17 18.58
CA LYS A 171 24.14 -27.10 19.54
C LYS A 171 22.83 -26.36 19.19
N LYS A 172 22.55 -26.16 17.90
CA LYS A 172 21.28 -25.56 17.43
C LYS A 172 20.07 -26.44 17.77
N LEU A 173 20.19 -27.76 17.63
CA LEU A 173 19.15 -28.71 18.03
C LEU A 173 18.95 -28.75 19.55
N ALA A 174 20.03 -28.66 20.34
CA ALA A 174 19.93 -28.59 21.80
C ALA A 174 19.26 -27.29 22.28
N SER A 175 19.62 -26.13 21.71
CA SER A 175 18.96 -24.85 22.02
C SER A 175 17.48 -24.85 21.63
N ARG A 176 17.14 -25.51 20.51
CA ARG A 176 15.74 -25.68 20.09
C ARG A 176 14.97 -26.59 21.05
N ALA A 177 15.55 -27.71 21.49
CA ALA A 177 14.90 -28.62 22.43
C ALA A 177 14.59 -27.94 23.76
N GLY A 178 15.52 -27.14 24.30
CA GLY A 178 15.27 -26.37 25.53
C GLY A 178 14.18 -25.31 25.34
N TRP A 179 14.17 -24.61 24.20
CA TRP A 179 13.11 -23.66 23.89
C TRP A 179 11.73 -24.33 23.73
N GLU A 180 11.68 -25.50 23.08
CA GLU A 180 10.44 -26.27 22.94
C GLU A 180 9.94 -26.79 24.30
N GLU A 181 10.83 -27.18 25.20
CA GLU A 181 10.45 -27.57 26.57
C GLU A 181 9.84 -26.40 27.35
N ASP A 182 10.50 -25.23 27.35
CA ASP A 182 10.01 -24.04 28.05
C ASP A 182 8.69 -23.51 27.47
N VAL A 183 8.47 -23.64 26.16
CA VAL A 183 7.26 -23.11 25.49
C VAL A 183 6.09 -24.08 25.58
N PHE A 184 6.34 -25.39 25.52
CA PHE A 184 5.27 -26.40 25.40
C PHE A 184 5.01 -27.19 26.68
N ASN A 185 5.94 -27.22 27.63
CA ASN A 185 5.79 -27.98 28.87
C ASN A 185 5.80 -27.11 30.14
N ALA A 186 6.03 -25.79 30.06
CA ALA A 186 5.86 -24.90 31.21
C ALA A 186 4.38 -24.62 31.49
N ALA A 187 3.76 -25.50 32.28
CA ALA A 187 2.51 -25.31 33.00
C ALA A 187 2.66 -25.84 34.44
#